data_AF-A0A4Y2JI93-F1
#
_entry.id   AF-A0A4Y2JI93-F1
#
_cell.length_a   1.000
_cell.length_b   1.000
_cell.length_c   1.000
_cell.angle_alpha   90.00
_cell.angle_beta   90.00
_cell.angle_gamma   90.00
#
_symmetry.space_group_name_H-M   'P 1'
#
loop_
_entity.id
_entity.type
_entity.pdbx_description
1 polymer ?
#
loop_
_entity_poly.entity_id
_entity_poly.type
_entity_poly.pdbx_seq_one_letter_code
_entity_poly.pdbx_strand_id
1 'polypeptide(L)'
;MPETGPLTRSMDKQFERLFAMMAEMKAVQEEMKAGQEEMKAGQEEMRVAQSGLEQKMEAGQEEMRSGQERMEKGQEEMKGLIDEVKGEVQRKIDEVEEKVQMKVEDVKTEVKGKIEEVEHKVQGKIGEIERRLSELEDRPFSFSASREFMHPRPSIKSLTFDGQTSWTVFKTQFNVVSSTNGWTDFVKASQLVASLR
;
A
#
# COMPACT_ATOMS: atom_id res chain seq x y z
N MET A 1 -27.49 -64.48 113.43
CA MET A 1 -28.03 -64.36 112.07
C MET A 1 -29.49 -64.80 112.11
N PRO A 2 -30.48 -63.95 111.83
CA PRO A 2 -31.86 -64.40 111.78
C PRO A 2 -32.16 -64.92 110.37
N GLU A 3 -32.69 -66.14 110.29
CA GLU A 3 -33.21 -66.71 109.05
C GLU A 3 -34.58 -66.11 108.73
N THR A 4 -34.71 -65.57 107.51
CA THR A 4 -35.95 -65.05 106.94
C THR A 4 -36.68 -66.17 106.19
N GLY A 5 -38.00 -66.32 106.41
CA GLY A 5 -38.80 -67.46 105.94
C GLY A 5 -39.15 -67.50 104.43
N PRO A 6 -39.83 -68.56 103.95
CA PRO A 6 -40.07 -68.83 102.52
C PRO A 6 -40.92 -67.77 101.78
N LEU A 7 -41.77 -67.04 102.51
CA LEU A 7 -42.69 -66.03 101.98
C LEU A 7 -41.97 -64.73 101.55
N THR A 8 -40.92 -64.29 102.26
CA THR A 8 -40.16 -63.08 101.89
C THR A 8 -39.33 -63.30 100.62
N ARG A 9 -38.79 -64.51 100.43
CA ARG A 9 -37.97 -64.90 99.27
C ARG A 9 -38.74 -64.96 97.94
N SER A 10 -40.06 -65.19 98.00
CA SER A 10 -40.94 -65.18 96.83
C SER A 10 -41.34 -63.76 96.43
N MET A 11 -41.47 -62.86 97.40
CA MET A 11 -41.82 -61.46 97.17
C MET A 11 -40.66 -60.71 96.49
N ASP A 12 -39.41 -60.96 96.91
CA ASP A 12 -38.20 -60.40 96.29
C ASP A 12 -38.10 -60.76 94.80
N LYS A 13 -38.29 -62.05 94.44
CA LYS A 13 -38.27 -62.52 93.04
C LYS A 13 -39.30 -61.84 92.13
N GLN A 14 -40.45 -61.44 92.68
CA GLN A 14 -41.47 -60.72 91.92
C GLN A 14 -41.06 -59.26 91.69
N PHE A 15 -40.45 -58.62 92.69
CA PHE A 15 -39.87 -57.28 92.56
C PHE A 15 -38.70 -57.23 91.57
N GLU A 16 -37.80 -58.21 91.57
CA GLU A 16 -36.71 -58.29 90.58
C GLU A 16 -37.23 -58.43 89.15
N ARG A 17 -38.29 -59.23 88.92
CA ARG A 17 -38.94 -59.32 87.60
C ARG A 17 -39.57 -58.00 87.18
N LEU A 18 -40.18 -57.26 88.12
CA LEU A 18 -40.76 -55.94 87.85
C LEU A 18 -39.68 -54.91 87.49
N PHE A 19 -38.53 -54.91 88.19
CA PHE A 19 -37.39 -54.06 87.88
C PHE A 19 -36.75 -54.39 86.52
N ALA A 20 -36.61 -55.68 86.19
CA ALA A 20 -36.13 -56.11 84.88
C ALA A 20 -37.06 -55.61 83.76
N MET A 21 -38.38 -55.75 83.92
CA MET A 21 -39.36 -55.27 82.95
C MET A 21 -39.34 -53.75 82.80
N MET A 22 -39.18 -53.00 83.89
CA MET A 22 -38.99 -51.53 83.81
C MET A 22 -37.69 -51.15 83.11
N ALA A 23 -36.60 -51.89 83.33
CA ALA A 23 -35.33 -51.67 82.65
C ALA A 23 -35.43 -51.93 81.14
N GLU A 24 -36.10 -53.02 80.74
CA GLU A 24 -36.38 -53.33 79.33
C GLU A 24 -37.27 -52.26 78.69
N MET A 25 -38.35 -51.84 79.36
CA MET A 25 -39.24 -50.80 78.83
C MET A 25 -38.52 -49.47 78.64
N LYS A 26 -37.60 -49.14 79.55
CA LYS A 26 -36.76 -47.94 79.45
C LYS A 26 -35.72 -48.06 78.33
N ALA A 27 -35.13 -49.24 78.12
CA ALA A 27 -34.22 -49.49 77.01
C ALA A 27 -34.94 -49.38 75.65
N VAL A 28 -36.13 -49.98 75.52
CA VAL A 28 -36.99 -49.86 74.32
C VAL A 28 -37.37 -48.41 74.05
N GLN A 29 -37.67 -47.63 75.10
CA GLN A 29 -37.98 -46.21 74.97
C GLN A 29 -36.78 -45.39 74.48
N GLU A 30 -35.57 -45.65 74.99
CA GLU A 30 -34.34 -44.96 74.55
C GLU A 30 -33.95 -45.36 73.12
N GLU A 31 -34.09 -46.63 72.72
CA GLU A 31 -33.90 -47.04 71.32
C GLU A 31 -34.90 -46.37 70.37
N MET A 32 -36.17 -46.26 70.78
CA MET A 32 -37.18 -45.56 69.98
C MET A 32 -36.82 -44.08 69.79
N LYS A 33 -36.31 -43.40 70.83
CA LYS A 33 -35.83 -42.01 70.72
C LYS A 33 -34.63 -41.91 69.80
N ALA A 34 -33.64 -42.79 69.97
CA ALA A 34 -32.44 -42.81 69.13
C ALA A 34 -32.78 -43.04 67.65
N GLY A 35 -33.66 -44.00 67.35
CA GLY A 35 -34.13 -44.23 65.97
C GLY A 35 -34.93 -43.05 65.40
N GLN A 36 -35.66 -42.30 66.24
CA GLN A 36 -36.34 -41.08 65.82
C GLN A 36 -35.36 -39.94 65.49
N GLU A 37 -34.30 -39.80 66.28
CA GLU A 37 -33.24 -38.83 66.03
C GLU A 37 -32.44 -39.16 64.77
N GLU A 38 -32.09 -40.43 64.54
CA GLU A 38 -31.46 -40.86 63.28
C GLU A 38 -32.35 -40.58 62.07
N MET A 39 -33.67 -40.84 62.15
CA MET A 39 -34.59 -40.54 61.05
C MET A 39 -34.63 -39.04 60.74
N LYS A 40 -34.65 -38.19 61.77
CA LYS A 40 -34.59 -36.73 61.59
C LYS A 40 -33.26 -36.29 61.00
N ALA A 41 -32.14 -36.83 61.47
CA ALA A 41 -30.82 -36.55 60.93
C ALA A 41 -30.71 -36.95 59.45
N GLY A 42 -31.17 -38.15 59.09
CA GLY A 42 -31.19 -38.61 57.71
C GLY A 42 -32.10 -37.78 56.79
N GLN A 43 -33.25 -37.31 57.30
CA GLN A 43 -34.10 -36.36 56.55
C GLN A 43 -33.42 -35.01 56.34
N GLU A 44 -32.73 -34.49 57.36
CA GLU A 44 -32.02 -33.22 57.25
C GLU A 44 -30.82 -33.32 56.30
N GLU A 45 -30.04 -34.41 56.36
CA GLU A 45 -28.96 -34.67 55.40
C GLU A 45 -29.49 -34.73 53.96
N MET A 46 -30.64 -35.37 53.74
CA MET A 46 -31.27 -35.40 52.42
C MET A 46 -31.69 -34.00 51.94
N ARG A 47 -32.24 -33.17 52.84
CA ARG A 47 -32.58 -31.76 52.54
C ARG A 47 -31.35 -30.95 52.18
N VAL A 48 -30.26 -31.10 52.93
CA VAL A 48 -29.00 -30.39 52.69
C VAL A 48 -28.34 -30.85 51.39
N ALA A 49 -28.37 -32.15 51.10
CA ALA A 49 -27.87 -32.68 49.83
C ALA A 49 -28.68 -32.15 48.64
N GLN A 50 -30.01 -32.10 48.77
CA GLN A 50 -30.90 -31.58 47.73
C GLN A 50 -30.68 -30.07 47.50
N SER A 51 -30.59 -29.27 48.57
CA SER A 51 -30.32 -27.83 48.45
C SER A 51 -28.93 -27.54 47.90
N GLY A 52 -27.92 -28.35 48.26
CA GLY A 52 -26.58 -28.24 47.71
C GLY A 52 -26.49 -28.55 46.21
N LEU A 53 -27.32 -29.48 45.71
CA LEU A 53 -27.44 -29.75 44.28
C LEU A 53 -28.15 -28.61 43.54
N GLU A 54 -29.22 -28.07 44.13
CA GLU A 54 -29.99 -26.95 43.57
C GLU A 54 -29.12 -25.70 43.44
N GLN A 55 -28.39 -25.32 44.50
CA GLN A 55 -27.42 -24.20 44.45
C GLN A 55 -26.35 -24.39 43.37
N LYS A 56 -25.83 -25.61 43.19
CA LYS A 56 -24.83 -25.87 42.14
C LYS A 56 -25.41 -25.74 40.74
N MET A 57 -26.66 -26.15 40.53
CA MET A 57 -27.35 -25.93 39.26
C MET A 57 -27.61 -24.45 39.00
N GLU A 58 -28.07 -23.71 40.00
CA GLU A 58 -28.30 -22.26 39.90
C GLU A 58 -27.00 -21.53 39.57
N ALA A 59 -25.92 -21.80 40.31
CA ALA A 59 -24.61 -21.21 40.06
C ALA A 59 -24.08 -21.54 38.65
N GLY A 60 -24.26 -22.78 38.18
CA GLY A 60 -23.88 -23.18 36.82
C GLY A 60 -24.71 -22.48 35.74
N GLN A 61 -26.01 -22.30 35.97
CA GLN A 61 -26.88 -21.55 35.06
C GLN A 61 -26.51 -20.07 35.01
N GLU A 62 -26.21 -19.46 36.15
CA GLU A 62 -25.79 -18.07 36.23
C GLU A 62 -24.43 -17.86 35.54
N GLU A 63 -23.47 -18.76 35.72
CA GLU A 63 -22.20 -18.71 34.98
C GLU A 63 -22.42 -18.77 33.46
N MET A 64 -23.26 -19.71 32.99
CA MET A 64 -23.59 -19.81 31.56
C MET A 64 -24.23 -18.52 31.03
N ARG A 65 -25.17 -17.94 31.79
CA ARG A 65 -25.84 -16.68 31.42
C ARG A 65 -24.83 -15.53 31.36
N SER A 66 -23.96 -15.40 32.37
CA SER A 66 -22.89 -14.40 32.40
C SER A 66 -21.87 -14.58 31.28
N GLY A 67 -21.59 -15.83 30.89
CA GLY A 67 -20.70 -16.17 29.80
C GLY A 67 -21.29 -15.78 28.46
N GLN A 68 -22.58 -16.01 28.27
CA GLN A 68 -23.32 -15.59 27.09
C GLN A 68 -23.37 -14.06 26.96
N GLU A 69 -23.70 -13.34 28.03
CA GLU A 69 -23.70 -11.87 28.02
C GLU A 69 -22.32 -11.29 27.69
N ARG A 70 -21.24 -11.86 28.27
CA ARG A 70 -19.87 -11.46 27.95
C ARG A 70 -19.53 -11.69 26.47
N MET A 71 -20.01 -12.79 25.90
CA MET A 71 -19.81 -13.10 24.49
C MET A 71 -20.56 -12.13 23.58
N GLU A 72 -21.84 -11.87 23.87
CA GLU A 72 -22.67 -10.91 23.13
C GLU A 72 -22.06 -9.50 23.16
N LYS A 73 -21.64 -9.04 24.34
CA LYS A 73 -20.94 -7.76 24.48
C LYS A 73 -19.64 -7.72 23.67
N GLY A 74 -18.84 -8.78 23.72
CA GLY A 74 -17.62 -8.87 22.91
C GLY A 74 -17.89 -8.84 21.40
N GLN A 75 -19.00 -9.43 20.95
CA GLN A 75 -19.43 -9.35 19.55
C GLN A 75 -19.87 -7.94 19.16
N GLU A 76 -20.60 -7.24 20.02
CA GLU A 76 -20.98 -5.85 19.78
C GLU A 76 -19.77 -4.92 19.73
N GLU A 77 -18.83 -5.06 20.66
CA GLU A 77 -17.58 -4.28 20.67
C GLU A 77 -16.78 -4.51 19.37
N MET A 78 -16.62 -5.78 18.96
CA MET A 78 -15.93 -6.11 17.72
C MET A 78 -16.63 -5.54 16.48
N LYS A 79 -17.96 -5.60 16.44
CA LYS A 79 -18.75 -5.01 15.36
C LYS A 79 -18.58 -3.48 15.32
N GLY A 80 -18.62 -2.81 16.47
CA GLY A 80 -18.39 -1.37 16.57
C GLY A 80 -17.02 -0.95 16.05
N LEU A 81 -15.96 -1.68 16.42
CA LEU A 81 -14.60 -1.45 15.91
C LEU A 81 -14.52 -1.64 14.39
N ILE A 82 -15.18 -2.66 13.85
CA ILE A 82 -15.23 -2.89 12.39
C ILE A 82 -15.92 -1.71 11.69
N ASP A 83 -17.05 -1.23 12.21
CA ASP A 83 -17.78 -0.12 11.63
C ASP A 83 -16.99 1.20 11.70
N GLU A 84 -16.28 1.43 12.81
CA GLU A 84 -15.38 2.59 12.97
C GLU A 84 -14.22 2.55 11.97
N VAL A 85 -13.50 1.42 11.89
CA VAL A 85 -12.40 1.24 10.94
C VAL A 85 -12.89 1.39 9.51
N LYS A 86 -14.06 0.83 9.18
CA LYS A 86 -14.67 0.97 7.85
C LYS A 86 -14.97 2.44 7.54
N GLY A 87 -15.52 3.18 8.50
CA GLY A 87 -15.78 4.61 8.35
C GLY A 87 -14.52 5.45 8.18
N GLU A 88 -13.44 5.14 8.93
CA GLU A 88 -12.14 5.79 8.76
C GLU A 88 -11.51 5.53 7.39
N VAL A 89 -11.52 4.28 6.94
CA VAL A 89 -10.98 3.90 5.64
C VAL A 89 -11.73 4.61 4.52
N GLN A 90 -13.07 4.63 4.58
CA GLN A 90 -13.88 5.34 3.59
C GLN A 90 -13.56 6.83 3.56
N ARG A 91 -13.49 7.50 4.72
CA ARG A 91 -13.11 8.93 4.78
C ARG A 91 -11.74 9.21 4.18
N LYS A 92 -10.75 8.36 4.44
CA LYS A 92 -9.40 8.50 3.86
C LYS A 92 -9.40 8.30 2.36
N ILE A 93 -10.21 7.39 1.84
CA ILE A 93 -10.39 7.18 0.39
C ILE A 93 -10.98 8.45 -0.23
N ASP A 94 -12.06 8.98 0.33
CA ASP A 94 -12.73 10.18 -0.19
C ASP A 94 -11.78 11.39 -0.18
N GLU A 95 -11.02 11.60 0.90
CA GLU A 95 -10.02 12.68 0.99
C GLU A 95 -8.90 12.54 -0.06
N VAL A 96 -8.43 11.31 -0.30
CA VAL A 96 -7.42 11.04 -1.33
C VAL A 96 -8.00 11.28 -2.72
N GLU A 97 -9.23 10.86 -2.98
CA GLU A 97 -9.92 11.07 -4.25
C GLU A 97 -10.05 12.56 -4.57
N GLU A 98 -10.53 13.37 -3.62
CA GLU A 98 -10.64 14.82 -3.80
C GLU A 98 -9.27 15.46 -4.07
N LYS A 99 -8.23 15.11 -3.31
CA LYS A 99 -6.87 15.62 -3.52
C LYS A 99 -6.33 15.27 -4.91
N VAL A 100 -6.61 14.06 -5.39
CA VAL A 100 -6.20 13.62 -6.73
C VAL A 100 -6.96 14.41 -7.80
N GLN A 101 -8.28 14.56 -7.67
CA GLN A 101 -9.09 15.33 -8.61
C GLN A 101 -8.61 16.78 -8.72
N MET A 102 -8.36 17.44 -7.58
CA MET A 102 -7.85 18.82 -7.56
C MET A 102 -6.49 18.93 -8.26
N LYS A 103 -5.54 18.04 -7.95
CA LYS A 103 -4.22 18.03 -8.62
C LYS A 103 -4.32 17.80 -10.12
N VAL A 104 -5.25 16.95 -10.56
CA VAL A 104 -5.46 16.68 -11.99
C VAL A 104 -5.99 17.94 -12.69
N GLU A 105 -6.97 18.63 -12.12
CA GLU A 105 -7.48 19.88 -12.70
C GLU A 105 -6.43 21.01 -12.66
N ASP A 106 -5.65 21.13 -11.58
CA ASP A 106 -4.53 22.09 -11.51
C ASP A 106 -3.51 21.84 -12.63
N VAL A 107 -3.04 20.60 -12.78
CA VAL A 107 -2.10 20.23 -13.85
C VAL A 107 -2.70 20.50 -15.23
N LYS A 108 -3.98 20.18 -15.43
CA LYS A 108 -4.68 20.41 -16.70
C LYS A 108 -4.78 21.89 -17.05
N THR A 109 -5.08 22.75 -16.07
CA THR A 109 -5.12 24.20 -16.28
C THR A 109 -3.73 24.78 -16.57
N GLU A 110 -2.71 24.33 -15.84
CA GLU A 110 -1.32 24.77 -16.07
C GLU A 110 -0.79 24.34 -17.45
N VAL A 111 -1.03 23.10 -17.85
CA VAL A 111 -0.65 22.59 -19.18
C VAL A 111 -1.37 23.35 -20.28
N LYS A 112 -2.68 23.60 -20.12
CA LYS A 112 -3.45 24.40 -21.08
C LYS A 112 -2.87 25.81 -21.24
N GLY A 113 -2.57 26.49 -20.12
CA GLY A 113 -1.97 27.83 -20.16
C GLY A 113 -0.60 27.86 -20.83
N LYS A 114 0.26 26.86 -20.56
CA LYS A 114 1.56 26.73 -21.24
C LYS A 114 1.43 26.52 -22.75
N ILE A 115 0.43 25.76 -23.19
CA ILE A 115 0.15 25.55 -24.62
C ILE A 115 -0.29 26.86 -25.27
N GLU A 116 -1.22 27.60 -24.66
CA GLU A 116 -1.69 28.91 -25.17
C GLU A 116 -0.54 29.92 -25.25
N GLU A 117 0.33 29.98 -24.24
CA GLU A 117 1.51 30.85 -24.24
C GLU A 117 2.48 30.50 -25.39
N VAL A 118 2.74 29.21 -25.60
CA VAL A 118 3.58 28.73 -26.70
C VAL A 118 2.95 29.07 -28.05
N GLU A 119 1.63 28.88 -28.20
CA GLU A 119 0.89 29.21 -29.42
C GLU A 119 1.02 30.69 -29.76
N HIS A 120 0.77 31.58 -28.80
CA HIS A 120 0.92 33.03 -29.00
C HIS A 120 2.36 33.43 -29.35
N LYS A 121 3.37 32.83 -28.70
CA LYS A 121 4.79 33.07 -29.04
C LYS A 121 5.14 32.62 -30.46
N VAL A 122 4.62 31.47 -30.90
CA VAL A 122 4.84 30.95 -32.25
C VAL A 122 4.15 31.84 -33.28
N GLN A 123 2.87 32.18 -33.07
CA GLN A 123 2.12 33.10 -33.95
C GLN A 123 2.83 34.45 -34.08
N GLY A 124 3.30 35.04 -32.96
CA GLY A 124 4.04 36.30 -33.00
C GLY A 124 5.35 36.22 -33.80
N LYS A 125 6.11 35.12 -33.66
CA LYS A 125 7.32 34.88 -34.46
C LYS A 125 7.01 34.70 -35.94
N ILE A 126 5.92 34.00 -36.28
CA ILE A 126 5.47 33.83 -37.66
C ILE A 126 5.13 35.19 -38.27
N GLY A 127 4.33 36.02 -37.58
CA GLY A 127 3.97 37.36 -38.06
C GLY A 127 5.19 38.27 -38.27
N GLU A 128 6.19 38.20 -37.40
CA GLU A 128 7.45 38.93 -37.59
C GLU A 128 8.26 38.43 -38.80
N ILE A 129 8.27 37.11 -39.06
CA ILE A 129 8.92 36.53 -40.25
C ILE A 129 8.17 36.97 -41.51
N GLU A 130 6.85 36.92 -41.54
CA GLU A 130 6.02 37.37 -42.65
C GLU A 130 6.28 38.84 -42.98
N ARG A 131 6.32 39.71 -41.96
CA ARG A 131 6.66 41.14 -42.13
C ARG A 131 8.04 41.34 -42.76
N ARG A 132 9.06 40.62 -42.27
CA ARG A 132 10.44 40.71 -42.81
C ARG A 132 10.53 40.16 -44.24
N LEU A 133 9.74 39.15 -44.57
CA LEU A 133 9.68 38.58 -45.91
C LEU A 133 9.08 39.59 -46.89
N SER A 134 7.98 40.25 -46.53
CA SER A 134 7.37 41.31 -47.33
C SER A 134 8.34 42.48 -47.57
N GLU A 135 9.06 42.93 -46.54
CA GLU A 135 10.07 44.00 -46.67
C GLU A 135 11.21 43.63 -47.63
N LEU A 136 11.60 42.35 -47.66
CA LEU A 136 12.60 41.83 -48.61
C LEU A 136 12.06 41.72 -50.04
N GLU A 137 10.78 41.36 -50.21
CA GLU A 137 10.13 41.25 -51.51
C GLU A 137 9.90 42.63 -52.17
N ASP A 138 9.51 43.63 -51.38
CA ASP A 138 9.28 45.01 -51.86
C ASP A 138 10.58 45.78 -52.12
N ARG A 139 11.73 45.30 -51.62
CA ARG A 139 13.03 45.94 -51.85
C ARG A 139 13.51 45.62 -53.27
N PRO A 140 13.59 46.61 -54.19
CA PRO A 140 14.16 46.36 -55.51
C PRO A 140 15.61 45.90 -55.31
N PHE A 141 15.94 44.74 -55.86
CA PHE A 141 17.27 44.15 -55.80
C PHE A 141 18.25 44.99 -56.63
N SER A 142 18.62 46.20 -56.17
CA SER A 142 19.69 46.99 -56.77
C SER A 142 21.02 46.42 -56.31
N PHE A 143 21.37 45.29 -56.93
CA PHE A 143 22.76 44.89 -57.00
C PHE A 143 23.47 46.07 -57.67
N SER A 144 24.21 46.86 -56.88
CA SER A 144 25.33 47.64 -57.39
C SER A 144 26.27 46.60 -57.98
N ALA A 145 26.00 46.18 -59.22
CA ALA A 145 26.80 45.26 -59.97
C ALA A 145 28.23 45.78 -59.85
N SER A 146 29.03 45.03 -59.10
CA SER A 146 30.43 45.29 -58.94
C SER A 146 30.99 45.51 -60.34
N ARG A 147 31.41 46.75 -60.58
CA ARG A 147 32.12 47.20 -61.78
C ARG A 147 33.38 46.35 -62.06
N GLU A 148 33.75 45.49 -61.12
CA GLU A 148 34.86 44.55 -61.13
C GLU A 148 34.74 43.39 -62.14
N PHE A 149 33.54 43.07 -62.66
CA PHE A 149 33.40 41.97 -63.63
C PHE A 149 33.57 42.38 -65.10
N MET A 150 33.87 43.65 -65.40
CA MET A 150 33.99 44.16 -66.78
C MET A 150 35.40 44.04 -67.39
N HIS A 151 36.35 43.40 -66.71
CA HIS A 151 37.67 43.13 -67.28
C HIS A 151 37.74 41.67 -67.76
N PRO A 152 38.01 41.41 -69.06
CA PRO A 152 38.40 40.08 -69.50
C PRO A 152 39.63 39.65 -68.68
N ARG A 153 39.51 38.56 -67.92
CA ARG A 153 40.67 37.96 -67.24
C ARG A 153 41.72 37.63 -68.31
N PRO A 154 42.98 38.09 -68.19
CA PRO A 154 44.02 37.70 -69.13
C PRO A 154 44.20 36.18 -69.09
N SER A 155 43.89 35.48 -70.18
CA SER A 155 44.18 34.06 -70.32
C SER A 155 45.67 33.88 -70.59
N ILE A 156 46.41 33.34 -69.64
CA ILE A 156 47.81 32.96 -69.85
C ILE A 156 47.83 31.74 -70.77
N LYS A 157 48.64 31.77 -71.85
CA LYS A 157 48.75 30.65 -72.80
C LYS A 157 49.26 29.39 -72.08
N SER A 158 48.79 28.23 -72.53
CA SER A 158 49.26 26.93 -72.04
C SER A 158 50.76 26.76 -72.30
N LEU A 159 51.47 26.23 -71.29
CA LEU A 159 52.90 25.94 -71.36
C LEU A 159 53.14 24.64 -72.15
N THR A 160 54.21 24.55 -72.95
CA THR A 160 54.58 23.31 -73.67
C THR A 160 55.82 22.70 -73.01
N PHE A 161 55.85 21.39 -72.83
CA PHE A 161 57.01 20.69 -72.27
C PHE A 161 58.04 20.45 -73.38
N ASP A 162 59.18 21.11 -73.28
CA ASP A 162 60.24 21.11 -74.29
C ASP A 162 61.32 20.04 -74.06
N GLY A 163 61.22 19.28 -72.96
CA GLY A 163 62.22 18.29 -72.55
C GLY A 163 63.55 18.88 -72.06
N GLN A 164 63.73 20.21 -72.12
CA GLN A 164 64.93 20.90 -71.67
C GLN A 164 64.82 21.28 -70.18
N THR A 165 63.60 21.63 -69.74
CA THR A 165 63.30 21.88 -68.33
C THR A 165 62.97 20.57 -67.59
N SER A 166 63.37 20.47 -66.32
CA SER A 166 63.06 19.26 -65.54
C SER A 166 61.55 19.14 -65.28
N TRP A 167 61.05 17.91 -65.25
CA TRP A 167 59.62 17.62 -65.05
C TRP A 167 59.01 18.28 -63.81
N THR A 168 59.79 18.41 -62.74
CA THR A 168 59.35 19.04 -61.48
C THR A 168 59.16 20.56 -61.64
N VAL A 169 60.02 21.21 -62.42
CA VAL A 169 59.91 22.65 -62.71
C VAL A 169 58.70 22.90 -63.60
N PHE A 170 58.51 22.09 -64.65
CA PHE A 170 57.34 22.18 -65.53
C PHE A 170 56.01 22.04 -64.77
N LYS A 171 55.85 21.03 -63.91
CA LYS A 171 54.61 20.86 -63.11
C LYS A 171 54.33 22.04 -62.20
N THR A 172 55.37 22.63 -61.60
CA THR A 172 55.22 23.81 -60.74
C THR A 172 54.68 25.00 -61.54
N GLN A 173 55.28 25.27 -62.70
CA GLN A 173 54.82 26.36 -63.57
C GLN A 173 53.42 26.11 -64.13
N PHE A 174 53.12 24.87 -64.54
CA PHE A 174 51.80 24.48 -65.01
C PHE A 174 50.71 24.68 -63.95
N ASN A 175 50.99 24.32 -62.68
CA ASN A 175 50.06 24.54 -61.58
C ASN A 175 49.78 26.02 -61.33
N VAL A 176 50.81 26.87 -61.39
CA VAL A 176 50.66 28.32 -61.28
C VAL A 176 49.75 28.85 -62.39
N VAL A 177 50.06 28.52 -63.66
CA VAL A 177 49.27 28.96 -64.82
C VAL A 177 47.82 28.48 -64.74
N SER A 178 47.59 27.21 -64.35
CA SER A 178 46.24 26.67 -64.22
C SER A 178 45.41 27.37 -63.15
N SER A 179 46.05 27.77 -62.05
CA SER A 179 45.39 28.44 -60.93
C SER A 179 45.07 29.90 -61.29
N THR A 180 46.01 30.59 -61.96
CA THR A 180 45.80 31.96 -62.45
C THR A 180 44.69 32.01 -63.50
N ASN A 181 44.59 31.01 -64.36
CA ASN A 181 43.52 30.89 -65.35
C ASN A 181 42.20 30.33 -64.80
N GLY A 182 42.16 29.90 -63.53
CA GLY A 182 40.96 29.32 -62.92
C GLY A 182 40.50 28.02 -63.59
N TRP A 183 41.43 27.22 -64.13
CA TRP A 183 41.09 25.97 -64.80
C TRP A 183 40.49 24.97 -63.82
N THR A 184 39.38 24.34 -64.22
CA THR A 184 38.84 23.16 -63.52
C THR A 184 39.75 21.96 -63.76
N ASP A 185 39.65 20.95 -62.90
CA ASP A 185 40.54 19.78 -62.98
C ASP A 185 40.46 19.05 -64.32
N PHE A 186 39.29 19.09 -64.97
CA PHE A 186 39.10 18.58 -66.33
C PHE A 186 39.92 19.35 -67.39
N VAL A 187 39.93 20.69 -67.30
CA VAL A 187 40.72 21.55 -68.20
C VAL A 187 42.21 21.37 -67.93
N LYS A 188 42.62 21.24 -66.66
CA LYS A 188 44.01 20.95 -66.28
C LYS A 188 44.50 19.64 -66.90
N ALA A 189 43.72 18.57 -66.80
CA ALA A 189 44.09 17.28 -67.38
C ALA A 189 44.24 17.35 -68.90
N SER A 190 43.30 17.99 -69.58
CA SER A 190 43.32 18.15 -71.05
C SER A 190 44.53 18.95 -71.52
N GLN A 191 44.83 20.06 -70.84
CA GLN A 191 45.99 20.90 -71.15
C GLN A 191 47.31 20.21 -70.83
N LEU A 192 47.40 19.45 -69.74
CA LEU A 192 48.60 18.69 -69.39
C LEU A 192 48.95 17.67 -70.47
N VAL A 193 47.95 16.97 -71.02
CA VAL A 193 48.16 16.04 -72.14
C VAL A 193 48.60 16.77 -73.40
N ALA A 194 48.01 17.93 -73.69
CA ALA A 194 48.39 18.74 -74.85
C ALA A 194 49.82 19.29 -74.75
N SER A 195 50.25 19.67 -73.55
CA SER A 195 51.60 20.19 -73.28
C SER A 195 52.71 19.14 -73.46
N LEU A 196 52.39 17.86 -73.50
CA LEU A 196 53.36 16.75 -73.56
C LEU A 196 53.52 16.16 -74.98
N ARG A 197 52.80 16.70 -75.97
CA ARG A 197 52.92 16.32 -77.39
C ARG A 197 53.93 17.21 -78.09
#